data_AF-A0A1J5F453-F1
#
_entry.id   AF-A0A1J5F453-F1
#
_cell.length_a   1.000
_cell.length_b   1.000
_cell.length_c   1.000
_cell.angle_alpha   90.00
_cell.angle_beta   90.00
_cell.angle_gamma   90.00
#
_symmetry.space_group_name_H-M   'P 1'
#
loop_
_entity.id
_entity.type
_entity.pdbx_description
1 polymer ?
#
loop_
_entity_poly.entity_id
_entity_poly.type
_entity_poly.pdbx_seq_one_letter_code
_entity_poly.pdbx_strand_id
1 'polypeptide(L)'
;MIDYFKHGDVTGKPETTIGPMPVVSFDQQGTPSLLKPLTAFRWFIEYGGRYNTLWKNAATYVNPNAITIFHPGLCAKHIKAAVLMMIANDDEMEGANSTVSRMVFDKILSQKELIEMDGGHFGLLYYPGELFKTASKTQCNFLEKHLR
;
A
#
# COMPACT_ATOMS: atom_id res chain seq x y z
N MET A 1 -8.28 -27.91 10.42
CA MET A 1 -8.83 -26.71 9.75
C MET A 1 -8.36 -25.53 10.57
N ILE A 2 -7.42 -24.74 10.03
CA ILE A 2 -6.62 -23.81 10.83
C ILE A 2 -7.45 -22.60 11.29
N ASP A 3 -7.21 -22.20 12.53
CA ASP A 3 -7.87 -21.17 13.36
C ASP A 3 -8.14 -19.80 12.69
N TYR A 4 -7.35 -19.45 11.66
CA TYR A 4 -7.38 -18.16 10.94
C TYR A 4 -8.77 -17.64 10.55
N PHE A 5 -9.62 -18.45 9.90
CA PHE A 5 -10.93 -17.96 9.42
C PHE A 5 -12.00 -17.86 10.50
N LYS A 6 -11.86 -18.63 11.58
CA LYS A 6 -12.85 -18.67 12.65
C LYS A 6 -12.58 -17.63 13.73
N HIS A 7 -11.31 -17.42 14.06
CA HIS A 7 -10.91 -16.56 15.16
C HIS A 7 -10.00 -15.40 14.74
N GLY A 8 -9.57 -15.34 13.47
CA GLY A 8 -8.72 -14.25 12.98
C GLY A 8 -7.33 -14.26 13.60
N ASP A 9 -6.87 -15.41 14.12
CA ASP A 9 -5.55 -15.50 14.74
C ASP A 9 -4.45 -15.30 13.71
N VAL A 10 -3.90 -14.09 13.62
CA VAL A 10 -2.80 -13.72 12.70
C VAL A 10 -1.43 -13.81 13.36
N THR A 11 -1.31 -14.52 14.49
CA THR A 11 -0.02 -14.64 15.19
C THR A 11 1.04 -15.34 14.33
N GLY A 12 2.27 -14.85 14.46
CA GLY A 12 3.43 -15.40 13.78
C GLY A 12 4.05 -16.57 14.54
N LYS A 13 4.62 -17.49 13.79
CA LYS A 13 5.51 -18.55 14.29
C LYS A 13 6.93 -18.24 13.81
N PRO A 14 7.98 -18.83 14.42
CA PRO A 14 9.36 -18.61 13.97
C PRO A 14 9.56 -18.81 12.46
N GLU A 15 8.88 -19.78 11.87
CA GLU A 15 8.94 -20.09 10.43
C GLU A 15 8.16 -19.11 9.52
N THR A 16 7.23 -18.32 10.08
CA THR A 16 6.40 -17.35 9.33
C THR A 16 6.74 -15.90 9.66
N THR A 17 7.75 -15.67 10.49
CA THR A 17 8.08 -14.35 11.04
C THR A 17 9.50 -13.95 10.63
N ILE A 18 9.64 -12.75 10.10
CA ILE A 18 10.92 -12.13 9.75
C ILE A 18 11.10 -10.87 10.58
N GLY A 19 12.29 -10.71 11.16
CA GLY A 19 12.68 -9.51 11.91
C GLY A 19 12.93 -9.75 13.41
N PRO A 20 13.08 -8.68 14.21
CA PRO A 20 12.97 -7.28 13.79
C PRO A 20 14.05 -6.90 12.78
N MET A 21 13.66 -6.17 11.74
CA MET A 21 14.56 -5.68 10.69
C MET A 21 14.19 -4.23 10.31
N PRO A 22 15.07 -3.47 9.65
CA PRO A 22 14.73 -2.14 9.19
C PRO A 22 13.58 -2.16 8.18
N VAL A 23 12.73 -1.13 8.23
CA VAL A 23 11.72 -0.90 7.18
C VAL A 23 12.41 -0.53 5.88
N VAL A 24 13.40 0.36 5.96
CA VAL A 24 14.24 0.82 4.84
C VAL A 24 15.73 0.80 5.22
N SER A 25 16.59 0.61 4.23
CA SER A 25 18.05 0.69 4.39
C SER A 25 18.69 1.23 3.11
N PHE A 26 19.74 2.04 3.25
CA PHE A 26 20.54 2.48 2.11
C PHE A 26 21.54 1.42 1.64
N ASP A 27 21.84 0.44 2.50
CA ASP A 27 22.75 -0.67 2.21
C ASP A 27 21.99 -1.99 2.31
N GLN A 28 21.41 -2.43 1.18
CA GLN A 28 20.67 -3.70 1.11
C GLN A 28 21.58 -4.93 1.19
N GLN A 29 22.89 -4.78 1.06
CA GLN A 29 23.83 -5.91 1.14
C GLN A 29 24.27 -6.17 2.57
N GLY A 30 24.74 -5.13 3.28
CA GLY A 30 25.16 -5.23 4.66
C GLY A 30 24.00 -5.19 5.66
N THR A 31 22.92 -4.47 5.34
CA THR A 31 21.72 -4.37 6.20
C THR A 31 20.43 -4.43 5.36
N PRO A 32 20.00 -5.64 4.92
CA PRO A 32 18.75 -5.81 4.19
C PRO A 32 17.54 -5.23 4.94
N SER A 33 16.61 -4.60 4.22
CA SER A 33 15.37 -4.06 4.79
C SER A 33 14.12 -4.65 4.15
N LEU A 34 12.97 -4.41 4.78
CA LEU A 34 11.67 -4.88 4.30
C LEU A 34 11.32 -4.28 2.92
N LEU A 35 11.53 -2.97 2.77
CA LEU A 35 11.29 -2.25 1.52
C LEU A 35 12.65 -1.93 0.87
N LYS A 36 12.83 -2.41 -0.36
CA LYS A 36 14.07 -2.29 -1.13
C LYS A 36 14.18 -1.03 -2.01
N PRO A 37 13.09 -0.46 -2.55
CA PRO A 37 13.21 0.69 -3.44
C PRO A 37 13.86 1.90 -2.79
N LEU A 38 14.72 2.59 -3.54
CA LEU A 38 15.38 3.83 -3.07
C LEU A 38 14.38 4.95 -2.78
N THR A 39 13.28 4.99 -3.54
CA THR A 39 12.14 5.91 -3.32
C THR A 39 11.50 5.70 -1.96
N ALA A 40 11.34 4.44 -1.52
CA ALA A 40 10.88 4.11 -0.17
C ALA A 40 11.86 4.65 0.89
N PHE A 41 13.16 4.38 0.73
CA PHE A 41 14.19 4.86 1.67
C PHE A 41 14.13 6.38 1.83
N ARG A 42 14.11 7.13 0.73
CA ARG A 42 14.02 8.60 0.76
C ARG A 42 12.77 9.07 1.49
N TRP A 43 11.61 8.53 1.13
CA TRP A 43 10.36 8.94 1.76
C TRP A 43 10.34 8.66 3.26
N PHE A 44 10.72 7.45 3.70
CA PHE A 44 10.70 7.10 5.12
C PHE A 44 11.71 7.89 5.95
N ILE A 45 12.91 8.16 5.42
CA ILE A 45 13.92 8.95 6.14
C ILE A 45 13.56 10.44 6.19
N GLU A 46 13.12 11.03 5.07
CA GLU A 46 12.83 12.46 4.99
C GLU A 46 11.45 12.84 5.57
N TYR A 47 10.47 11.94 5.46
CA TYR A 47 9.11 12.14 5.95
C TYR A 47 8.91 11.51 7.33
N GLY A 48 9.24 10.23 7.47
CA GLY A 48 9.14 9.51 8.72
C GLY A 48 10.14 10.02 9.76
N GLY A 49 11.34 10.44 9.36
CA GLY A 49 12.37 10.98 10.26
C GLY A 49 12.13 12.39 10.78
N ARG A 50 10.97 13.01 10.48
CA ARG A 50 10.64 14.36 10.98
C ARG A 50 10.45 14.37 12.50
N TYR A 51 10.61 15.56 13.07
CA TYR A 51 10.42 15.75 14.50
C TYR A 51 9.00 15.32 14.94
N ASN A 52 8.91 14.61 16.06
CA ASN A 52 7.67 14.15 16.70
C ASN A 52 6.77 13.19 15.89
N THR A 53 7.28 12.50 14.87
CA THR A 53 6.52 11.43 14.19
C THR A 53 6.41 10.14 15.00
N LEU A 54 7.28 9.97 16.00
CA LEU A 54 7.50 8.72 16.76
C LEU A 54 7.88 7.51 15.89
N TRP A 55 8.15 7.73 14.61
CA TRP A 55 8.50 6.67 13.67
C TRP A 55 9.84 6.04 14.05
N LYS A 56 9.91 4.72 13.98
CA LYS A 56 11.13 3.94 14.16
C LYS A 56 11.33 3.08 12.93
N ASN A 57 12.55 3.03 12.44
CA ASN A 57 12.93 2.18 11.32
C ASN A 57 13.10 0.71 11.76
N ALA A 58 12.02 0.09 12.23
CA ALA A 58 12.01 -1.30 12.69
C ALA A 58 10.64 -1.93 12.45
N ALA A 59 10.62 -3.11 11.82
CA ALA A 59 9.42 -3.88 11.58
C ALA A 59 9.67 -5.38 11.79
N THR A 60 8.61 -6.06 12.23
CA THR A 60 8.50 -7.52 12.21
C THR A 60 7.41 -7.87 11.22
N TYR A 61 7.76 -8.64 10.20
CA TYR A 61 6.84 -9.09 9.17
C TYR A 61 6.37 -10.50 9.49
N VAL A 62 5.06 -10.72 9.52
CA VAL A 62 4.44 -12.03 9.72
C VAL A 62 3.65 -12.38 8.46
N ASN A 63 4.00 -13.49 7.82
CA ASN A 63 3.20 -14.08 6.74
C ASN A 63 2.52 -15.34 7.27
N PRO A 64 1.31 -15.24 7.83
CA PRO A 64 0.60 -16.43 8.27
C PRO A 64 0.41 -17.34 7.06
N ASN A 65 0.86 -18.60 7.15
CA ASN A 65 0.74 -19.61 6.09
C ASN A 65 -0.73 -19.94 5.81
N ALA A 66 -1.47 -18.97 5.28
CA ALA A 66 -2.87 -19.07 4.98
C ALA A 66 -3.02 -20.10 3.86
N ILE A 67 -3.77 -21.16 4.14
CA ILE A 67 -4.02 -22.27 3.20
C ILE A 67 -4.73 -21.76 1.93
N THR A 68 -5.37 -20.59 1.97
CA THR A 68 -6.10 -20.02 0.84
C THR A 68 -5.54 -18.67 0.41
N ILE A 69 -5.40 -18.53 -0.90
CA ILE A 69 -5.02 -17.29 -1.56
C ILE A 69 -6.30 -16.44 -1.64
N PHE A 70 -6.55 -15.62 -0.62
CA PHE A 70 -7.60 -14.60 -0.73
C PHE A 70 -7.08 -13.43 -1.56
N HIS A 71 -7.76 -13.13 -2.68
CA HIS A 71 -7.51 -11.91 -3.44
C HIS A 71 -8.69 -10.95 -3.26
N PRO A 72 -8.48 -9.72 -2.72
CA PRO A 72 -9.57 -8.78 -2.43
C PRO A 72 -10.37 -8.39 -3.67
N GLY A 73 -9.75 -8.42 -4.85
CA GLY A 73 -10.41 -8.21 -6.14
C GLY A 73 -11.57 -9.17 -6.44
N LEU A 74 -11.66 -10.33 -5.78
CA LEU A 74 -12.81 -11.24 -5.91
C LEU A 74 -14.12 -10.58 -5.41
N CYS A 75 -14.00 -9.66 -4.46
CA CYS A 75 -15.13 -8.95 -3.87
C CYS A 75 -15.49 -7.64 -4.59
N ALA A 76 -14.73 -7.24 -5.62
CA ALA A 76 -14.89 -5.94 -6.28
C ALA A 76 -16.31 -5.68 -6.82
N LYS A 77 -16.95 -6.72 -7.38
CA LYS A 77 -18.33 -6.66 -7.90
C LYS A 77 -19.39 -6.37 -6.83
N HIS A 78 -19.04 -6.53 -5.55
CA HIS A 78 -19.94 -6.31 -4.42
C HIS A 78 -19.82 -4.91 -3.82
N ILE A 79 -18.90 -4.08 -4.32
CA ILE A 79 -18.76 -2.69 -3.88
C ILE A 79 -19.98 -1.89 -4.35
N LYS A 80 -20.69 -1.27 -3.40
CA LYS A 80 -21.89 -0.45 -3.66
C LYS A 80 -21.60 1.06 -3.59
N ALA A 81 -20.60 1.46 -2.81
CA ALA A 81 -20.22 2.86 -2.68
C ALA A 81 -19.56 3.38 -3.96
N ALA A 82 -19.56 4.70 -4.16
CA ALA A 82 -18.74 5.32 -5.21
C ALA A 82 -17.25 5.04 -4.93
N VAL A 83 -16.48 4.76 -5.97
CA VAL A 83 -15.06 4.40 -5.87
C VAL A 83 -14.18 5.37 -6.66
N LEU A 84 -13.14 5.89 -6.02
CA LEU A 84 -11.99 6.46 -6.69
C LEU A 84 -10.84 5.46 -6.61
N MET A 85 -10.35 5.00 -7.75
CA MET A 85 -9.08 4.28 -7.85
C MET A 85 -8.02 5.23 -8.41
N MET A 86 -6.97 5.46 -7.64
CA MET A 86 -5.81 6.24 -8.06
C MET A 86 -4.60 5.31 -8.05
N ILE A 87 -3.98 5.12 -9.22
CA ILE A 87 -2.88 4.16 -9.38
C ILE A 87 -1.70 4.82 -10.07
N ALA A 88 -0.49 4.37 -9.74
CA ALA A 88 0.71 4.74 -10.47
C ALA A 88 0.81 3.91 -11.76
N ASN A 89 1.29 4.53 -12.85
CA ASN A 89 1.53 3.83 -14.12
C ASN A 89 2.58 2.72 -13.96
N ASP A 90 3.72 3.09 -13.38
CA ASP A 90 4.89 2.24 -13.12
C ASP A 90 5.21 2.23 -11.61
N ASP A 91 4.37 1.55 -10.83
CA ASP A 91 4.61 1.38 -9.41
C ASP A 91 5.77 0.41 -9.16
N GLU A 92 6.80 0.86 -8.44
CA GLU A 92 8.00 0.10 -8.15
C GLU A 92 7.82 -0.98 -7.07
N MET A 93 6.67 -1.03 -6.41
CA MET A 93 6.37 -2.02 -5.37
C MET A 93 5.84 -3.30 -6.00
N GLU A 94 6.45 -4.45 -5.66
CA GLU A 94 6.11 -5.77 -6.19
C GLU A 94 4.61 -6.13 -6.06
N GLY A 95 3.95 -5.67 -4.99
CA GLY A 95 2.53 -5.90 -4.75
C GLY A 95 1.57 -4.92 -5.42
N ALA A 96 2.06 -3.81 -5.98
CA ALA A 96 1.24 -2.71 -6.49
C ALA A 96 1.10 -2.78 -8.02
N ASN A 97 0.61 -3.91 -8.53
CA ASN A 97 0.53 -4.14 -9.97
C ASN A 97 -0.61 -3.34 -10.64
N SER A 98 -0.28 -2.44 -11.57
CA SER A 98 -1.25 -1.59 -12.27
C SER A 98 -2.18 -2.39 -13.19
N THR A 99 -1.72 -3.48 -13.79
CA THR A 99 -2.57 -4.40 -14.58
C THR A 99 -3.63 -5.05 -13.71
N VAL A 100 -3.24 -5.60 -12.54
CA VAL A 100 -4.20 -6.20 -11.59
C VAL A 100 -5.19 -5.14 -11.10
N SER A 101 -4.72 -3.93 -10.83
CA SER A 101 -5.57 -2.82 -10.39
C SER A 101 -6.64 -2.45 -11.42
N ARG A 102 -6.27 -2.37 -12.71
CA ARG A 102 -7.22 -2.15 -13.81
C ARG A 102 -8.24 -3.29 -13.93
N MET A 103 -7.81 -4.56 -13.81
CA MET A 103 -8.73 -5.69 -13.81
C MET A 103 -9.73 -5.64 -12.64
N VAL A 104 -9.30 -5.17 -11.47
CA VAL A 104 -10.19 -4.96 -10.31
C VAL A 104 -11.16 -3.83 -10.59
N PHE A 105 -10.68 -2.69 -11.11
CA PHE A 105 -11.51 -1.55 -11.49
C PHE A 105 -12.63 -1.97 -12.44
N ASP A 106 -12.33 -2.77 -13.47
CA ASP A 106 -13.32 -3.24 -14.44
C ASP A 106 -14.46 -4.05 -13.81
N LYS A 107 -14.18 -4.78 -12.73
CA LYS A 107 -15.17 -5.59 -12.00
C LYS A 107 -16.09 -4.78 -11.10
N ILE A 108 -15.75 -3.53 -10.78
CA ILE A 108 -16.59 -2.66 -9.94
C ILE A 108 -17.83 -2.24 -10.73
N LEU A 109 -19.01 -2.42 -10.14
CA LEU A 109 -20.31 -2.13 -10.77
C LEU A 109 -20.93 -0.81 -10.32
N SER A 110 -20.51 -0.27 -9.18
CA SER A 110 -20.93 1.04 -8.70
C SER A 110 -20.29 2.18 -9.50
N GLN A 111 -20.67 3.42 -9.19
CA GLN A 111 -19.98 4.59 -9.73
C GLN A 111 -18.48 4.51 -9.42
N LYS A 112 -17.64 4.67 -10.44
CA LYS A 112 -16.20 4.51 -10.32
C LYS A 112 -15.44 5.51 -11.18
N GLU A 113 -14.32 5.99 -10.67
CA GLU A 113 -13.38 6.88 -11.36
C GLU A 113 -11.97 6.27 -11.25
N LEU A 114 -11.25 6.23 -12.38
CA LEU A 114 -9.85 5.79 -12.44
C LEU A 114 -8.97 6.99 -12.79
N ILE A 115 -7.97 7.24 -11.96
CA ILE A 115 -6.94 8.25 -12.19
C ILE A 115 -5.59 7.55 -12.22
N GLU A 116 -4.89 7.70 -13.33
CA GLU A 116 -3.56 7.16 -13.53
C GLU A 116 -2.54 8.31 -13.45
N MET A 117 -1.51 8.14 -12.65
CA MET A 117 -0.51 9.18 -12.38
C MET A 117 0.90 8.62 -12.47
N ASP A 118 1.84 9.46 -12.86
CA ASP A 118 3.27 9.15 -12.74
C ASP A 118 3.77 9.42 -11.32
N GLY A 119 4.99 8.94 -11.02
CA GLY A 119 5.66 9.17 -9.75
C GLY A 119 5.80 7.94 -8.84
N GLY A 120 5.35 6.77 -9.30
CA GLY A 120 5.49 5.51 -8.56
C GLY A 120 4.72 5.50 -7.23
N HIS A 121 5.06 4.56 -6.35
CA HIS A 121 4.35 4.35 -5.09
C HIS A 121 4.46 5.56 -4.14
N PHE A 122 5.67 6.09 -4.02
CA PHE A 122 5.98 7.11 -3.01
C PHE A 122 5.90 8.54 -3.53
N GLY A 123 5.93 8.78 -4.84
CA GLY A 123 5.86 10.14 -5.41
C GLY A 123 4.54 10.85 -5.10
N LEU A 124 3.41 10.11 -5.11
CA LEU A 124 2.11 10.65 -4.73
C LEU A 124 2.00 10.95 -3.23
N LEU A 125 2.87 10.36 -2.40
CA LEU A 125 2.91 10.54 -0.96
C LEU A 125 3.90 11.63 -0.51
N TYR A 126 4.72 12.16 -1.43
CA TYR A 126 5.82 13.04 -1.10
C TYR A 126 5.37 14.51 -0.99
N TYR A 127 5.01 14.95 0.23
CA TYR A 127 4.70 16.37 0.48
C TYR A 127 5.97 17.20 0.74
N PRO A 128 6.09 18.41 0.16
CA PRO A 128 5.03 19.21 -0.51
C PRO A 128 5.04 19.16 -2.06
N GLY A 129 5.34 18.02 -2.68
CA GLY A 129 5.41 17.89 -4.14
C GLY A 129 4.09 18.13 -4.87
N GLU A 130 4.17 18.54 -6.15
CA GLU A 130 2.99 18.81 -6.99
C GLU A 130 2.14 17.56 -7.25
N LEU A 131 2.76 16.38 -7.34
CA LEU A 131 2.05 15.10 -7.44
C LEU A 131 1.21 14.84 -6.18
N PHE A 132 1.78 15.07 -4.99
CA PHE A 132 1.03 14.98 -3.73
C PHE A 132 -0.14 15.96 -3.70
N LYS A 133 0.06 17.23 -4.09
CA LYS A 133 -1.01 18.23 -4.11
C LYS A 133 -2.13 17.83 -5.05
N THR A 134 -1.79 17.34 -6.24
CA THR A 134 -2.74 16.84 -7.24
C THR A 134 -3.51 15.62 -6.70
N ALA A 135 -2.81 14.63 -6.15
CA ALA A 135 -3.40 13.43 -5.58
C ALA A 135 -4.36 13.78 -4.43
N SER A 136 -3.90 14.59 -3.48
CA SER A 136 -4.69 15.05 -2.34
C SER A 136 -5.93 15.84 -2.78
N LYS A 137 -5.78 16.81 -3.69
CA LYS A 137 -6.91 17.60 -4.18
C LYS A 137 -7.95 16.74 -4.92
N THR A 138 -7.49 15.77 -5.70
CA THR A 138 -8.37 14.83 -6.43
C THR A 138 -9.19 13.99 -5.44
N GLN A 139 -8.54 13.43 -4.41
CA GLN A 139 -9.24 12.67 -3.36
C GLN A 139 -10.24 13.55 -2.59
N CYS A 140 -9.86 14.78 -2.22
CA CYS A 140 -10.77 15.72 -1.57
C CYS A 140 -11.99 16.04 -2.44
N ASN A 141 -11.80 16.36 -3.71
CA ASN A 141 -12.89 16.68 -4.63
C ASN A 141 -13.85 15.49 -4.80
N PHE A 142 -13.32 14.27 -4.90
CA PHE A 142 -14.13 13.06 -4.98
C PHE A 142 -14.99 12.87 -3.72
N LEU A 143 -14.40 13.04 -2.54
CA LEU A 143 -15.14 12.94 -1.27
C LEU A 143 -16.21 14.03 -1.15
N GLU A 144 -15.89 15.28 -1.52
CA GLU A 144 -16.86 16.38 -1.52
C GLU A 144 -18.04 16.11 -2.46
N LYS A 145 -17.79 15.52 -3.63
CA LYS A 145 -18.82 15.16 -4.61
C LYS A 145 -19.78 14.06 -4.13
N HIS A 146 -19.32 13.16 -3.26
CA HIS A 146 -20.04 11.93 -2.91
C HIS A 146 -20.52 11.85 -1.45
N LEU A 147 -20.00 12.69 -0.56
CA LEU A 147 -20.30 12.65 0.88
C LEU A 147 -20.84 13.97 1.44
N ARG A 148 -20.82 15.06 0.66
CA ARG A 148 -21.52 16.31 1.00
C ARG A 148 -22.78 16.44 0.16
#